data_AF-A0A6C0HCE2-F1
#
_entry.id   AF-A0A6C0HCE2-F1
#
_cell.length_a   1.000
_cell.length_b   1.000
_cell.length_c   1.000
_cell.angle_alpha   90.00
_cell.angle_beta   90.00
_cell.angle_gamma   90.00
#
_symmetry.space_group_name_H-M   'P 1'
#
loop_
_entity.id
_entity.type
_entity.pdbx_description
1 polymer ?
#
loop_
_entity_poly.entity_id
_entity_poly.type
_entity_poly.pdbx_seq_one_letter_code
_entity_poly.pdbx_strand_id
1 'polypeptide(L)'
;MPKKEPDNIFSYLHNHVQVLNGSKIFAGIMIILLNISSKYVNIKLSKTMESYLKHTFSKQILVFAIAWMGTREIYVALFITLIFTIFIEYLFNEDSIFCCLPEQFKDYHIELLENQEVSEEDIKKAKEILEKAKTQKKEVDSVSNSQYTMY
;
A
#
# COMPACT_ATOMS: atom_id res chain seq x y z
N MET A 1 -7.48 -25.67 45.77
CA MET A 1 -6.66 -25.89 44.55
C MET A 1 -6.73 -24.63 43.70
N PRO A 2 -5.65 -23.87 43.49
CA PRO A 2 -5.69 -22.80 42.51
C PRO A 2 -5.70 -23.42 41.11
N LYS A 3 -6.68 -23.05 40.29
CA LYS A 3 -6.77 -23.44 38.88
C LYS A 3 -5.61 -22.81 38.13
N LYS A 4 -4.81 -23.63 37.42
CA LYS A 4 -3.84 -23.14 36.43
C LYS A 4 -4.60 -22.41 35.33
N GLU A 5 -4.43 -21.09 35.25
CA GLU A 5 -4.80 -20.30 34.08
C GLU A 5 -3.90 -20.68 32.90
N PRO A 6 -4.39 -20.62 31.64
CA PRO A 6 -3.54 -20.80 30.47
C PRO A 6 -2.65 -19.56 30.30
N ASP A 7 -1.61 -19.49 31.12
CA ASP A 7 -0.54 -18.51 30.97
C ASP A 7 0.23 -18.82 29.68
N ASN A 8 0.63 -17.76 28.95
CA ASN A 8 2.01 -17.56 28.47
C ASN A 8 2.14 -16.79 27.14
N ILE A 9 1.07 -16.51 26.40
CA ILE A 9 1.21 -15.77 25.11
C ILE A 9 0.44 -14.46 25.14
N PHE A 10 -0.85 -14.48 25.48
CA PHE A 10 -1.67 -13.26 25.52
C PHE A 10 -1.18 -12.27 26.58
N SER A 11 -0.84 -12.77 27.78
CA SER A 11 -0.27 -11.97 28.86
C SER A 11 1.10 -11.38 28.49
N TYR A 12 1.96 -12.17 27.84
CA TYR A 12 3.25 -11.70 27.34
C TYR A 12 3.07 -10.62 26.26
N LEU A 13 2.21 -10.83 25.27
CA LEU A 13 1.91 -9.85 24.23
C LEU A 13 1.33 -8.56 24.82
N HIS A 14 0.38 -8.67 25.76
CA HIS A 14 -0.20 -7.51 26.43
C HIS A 14 0.86 -6.69 27.18
N ASN A 15 1.72 -7.36 27.94
CA ASN A 15 2.82 -6.70 28.66
C ASN A 15 3.79 -6.00 27.70
N HIS A 16 4.15 -6.62 26.58
CA HIS A 16 4.98 -5.99 25.56
C HIS A 16 4.30 -4.79 24.91
N VAL A 17 3.01 -4.88 24.59
CA VAL A 17 2.23 -3.77 24.03
C VAL A 17 2.16 -2.59 24.99
N GLN A 18 1.97 -2.84 26.28
CA GLN A 18 1.96 -1.77 27.30
C GLN A 18 3.32 -1.06 27.40
N VAL A 19 4.41 -1.82 27.37
CA VAL A 19 5.78 -1.26 27.35
C VAL A 19 6.00 -0.41 26.08
N LEU A 20 5.49 -0.84 24.93
CA LEU A 20 5.60 -0.09 23.68
C LEU A 20 4.77 1.21 23.68
N ASN A 21 3.54 1.19 24.22
CA ASN A 21 2.70 2.40 24.33
C ASN A 21 3.40 3.51 25.15
N GLY A 22 4.08 3.12 26.23
CA GLY A 22 4.86 4.03 27.09
C GLY A 22 6.25 4.37 26.56
N SER A 23 6.75 3.69 25.52
CA SER A 23 8.13 3.84 25.07
C SER A 23 8.36 5.13 24.28
N LYS A 24 9.34 5.92 24.73
CA LYS A 24 9.81 7.11 24.01
C LYS A 24 10.53 6.75 22.71
N ILE A 25 11.18 5.58 22.66
CA ILE A 25 11.85 5.06 21.47
C ILE A 25 10.81 4.74 20.40
N PHE A 26 9.73 4.07 20.78
CA PHE A 26 8.63 3.76 19.88
C PHE A 26 7.98 5.05 19.33
N ALA A 27 7.79 6.05 20.19
CA ALA A 27 7.34 7.37 19.77
C ALA A 27 8.27 8.02 18.73
N GLY A 28 9.59 7.95 18.94
CA GLY A 28 10.58 8.44 17.99
C GLY A 28 10.49 7.73 16.63
N ILE A 29 10.33 6.40 16.63
CA ILE A 29 10.13 5.61 15.40
C ILE A 29 8.86 6.07 14.66
N MET A 30 7.77 6.30 15.37
CA MET A 30 6.52 6.77 14.78
C MET A 30 6.64 8.17 14.18
N ILE A 31 7.35 9.09 14.83
CA ILE A 31 7.65 10.43 14.28
C ILE A 31 8.48 10.31 13.00
N ILE A 32 9.48 9.43 12.98
CA ILE A 32 10.29 9.18 11.78
C ILE A 32 9.41 8.59 10.67
N LEU A 33 8.56 7.60 10.97
CA LEU A 33 7.63 7.02 9.99
C LEU A 33 6.72 8.08 9.37
N LEU A 34 6.18 9.01 10.18
CA LEU A 34 5.37 10.12 9.68
C LEU A 34 6.20 11.09 8.82
N ASN A 35 7.43 11.39 9.21
CA ASN A 35 8.30 12.26 8.41
C ASN A 35 8.73 11.62 7.09
N ILE A 36 8.99 10.31 7.07
CA ILE A 36 9.31 9.62 5.82
C ILE A 36 8.04 9.51 4.96
N SER A 37 6.86 9.32 5.57
CA SER A 37 5.59 9.26 4.83
C SER A 37 5.25 10.54 4.05
N SER A 38 5.60 11.72 4.57
CA SER A 38 5.39 12.98 3.83
C SER A 38 6.25 13.06 2.58
N LYS A 39 7.38 12.35 2.57
CA LYS A 39 8.31 12.24 1.43
C LYS A 39 8.08 10.98 0.60
N TYR A 40 7.35 9.96 1.08
CA TYR A 40 7.10 8.69 0.39
C TYR A 40 6.27 8.78 -0.89
N VAL A 41 5.66 9.94 -1.19
CA VAL A 41 5.20 10.23 -2.57
C VAL A 41 6.40 10.25 -3.55
N ASN A 42 7.64 10.31 -3.07
CA ASN A 42 8.85 10.48 -3.89
C ASN A 42 10.09 9.67 -3.42
N ILE A 43 9.94 8.64 -2.57
CA ILE A 43 11.10 7.83 -2.12
C ILE A 43 11.28 6.61 -3.03
N LYS A 44 12.36 6.63 -3.81
CA LYS A 44 12.92 5.45 -4.52
C LYS A 44 13.54 4.49 -3.50
N LEU A 45 12.73 3.66 -2.86
CA LEU A 45 13.26 2.51 -2.14
C LEU A 45 13.83 1.49 -3.15
N SER A 46 14.80 0.67 -2.71
CA SER A 46 15.32 -0.45 -3.50
C SER A 46 14.17 -1.25 -4.13
N LYS A 47 14.32 -1.70 -5.39
CA LYS A 47 13.25 -2.33 -6.21
C LYS A 47 12.43 -3.38 -5.45
N THR A 48 13.04 -4.11 -4.52
CA THR A 48 12.37 -5.11 -3.67
C THR A 48 11.46 -4.46 -2.63
N MET A 49 11.96 -3.46 -1.90
CA MET A 49 11.21 -2.73 -0.87
C MET A 49 10.15 -1.81 -1.49
N GLU A 50 10.41 -1.31 -2.71
CA GLU A 50 9.43 -0.58 -3.52
C GLU A 50 8.21 -1.45 -3.84
N SER A 51 8.38 -2.74 -4.18
CA SER A 51 7.25 -3.66 -4.41
C SER A 51 6.43 -3.94 -3.14
N TYR A 52 7.10 -4.10 -2.00
CA TYR A 52 6.44 -4.32 -0.70
C TYR A 52 5.67 -3.09 -0.20
N LEU A 53 6.09 -1.88 -0.59
CA LEU A 53 5.44 -0.62 -0.19
C LEU A 53 4.59 0.01 -1.30
N LYS A 54 4.60 -0.54 -2.52
CA LYS A 54 3.87 -0.02 -3.69
C LYS A 54 2.35 -0.14 -3.57
N HIS A 55 1.88 -1.08 -2.76
CA HIS A 55 0.45 -1.31 -2.54
C HIS A 55 0.04 -0.99 -1.10
N THR A 56 -1.28 -0.98 -0.88
CA THR A 56 -2.05 -0.46 0.25
C THR A 56 -1.46 -0.61 1.66
N PHE A 57 -0.55 -1.57 1.86
CA PHE A 57 0.27 -1.73 3.05
C PHE A 57 1.00 -0.46 3.51
N SER A 58 1.59 0.33 2.60
CA SER A 58 2.25 1.58 2.98
C SER A 58 1.26 2.63 3.51
N LYS A 59 0.07 2.70 2.91
CA LYS A 59 -1.02 3.57 3.37
C LYS A 59 -1.53 3.14 4.75
N GLN A 60 -1.69 1.83 4.97
CA GLN A 60 -2.13 1.29 6.26
C GLN A 60 -1.12 1.57 7.39
N ILE A 61 0.18 1.42 7.13
CA ILE A 61 1.24 1.77 8.11
C ILE A 61 1.20 3.26 8.46
N LEU A 62 0.96 4.12 7.46
CA LEU A 62 0.85 5.57 7.68
C LEU A 62 -0.35 5.90 8.57
N VAL A 63 -1.52 5.39 8.23
CA VAL A 63 -2.76 5.61 8.98
C VAL A 63 -2.59 5.11 10.42
N PHE A 64 -1.97 3.94 10.60
CA PHE A 64 -1.63 3.42 11.91
C PHE A 64 -0.71 4.37 12.70
N ALA A 65 0.36 4.86 12.09
CA ALA A 65 1.29 5.78 12.74
C ALA A 65 0.61 7.09 13.16
N ILE A 66 -0.30 7.64 12.34
CA ILE A 66 -1.08 8.84 12.65
C ILE A 66 -2.05 8.55 13.81
N ALA A 67 -2.80 7.45 13.73
CA ALA A 67 -3.76 7.05 14.76
C ALA A 67 -3.07 6.79 16.10
N TRP A 68 -1.94 6.10 16.11
CA TRP A 68 -1.14 5.87 17.32
C TRP A 68 -0.55 7.17 17.86
N MET A 69 -0.13 8.12 17.02
CA MET A 69 0.36 9.41 17.49
C MET A 69 -0.71 10.19 18.25
N GLY A 70 -1.97 10.15 17.80
CA GLY A 70 -3.10 10.81 18.48
C GLY A 70 -3.60 10.07 19.72
N THR A 71 -3.61 8.73 19.69
CA THR A 71 -4.22 7.90 20.75
C THR A 71 -3.23 7.40 21.80
N ARG A 72 -1.95 7.27 21.44
CA ARG A 72 -0.87 6.66 22.24
C ARG A 72 -1.09 5.19 22.62
N GLU A 73 -2.12 4.55 22.05
CA GLU A 73 -2.52 3.18 22.35
C GLU A 73 -2.53 2.32 21.09
N ILE A 74 -1.71 1.27 21.06
CA ILE A 74 -1.59 0.38 19.90
C ILE A 74 -2.92 -0.31 19.55
N TYR A 75 -3.71 -0.75 20.54
CA TYR A 75 -4.99 -1.42 20.27
C TYR A 75 -6.00 -0.50 19.60
N VAL A 76 -6.14 0.72 20.11
CA VAL A 76 -7.04 1.74 19.54
C VAL A 76 -6.56 2.15 18.15
N ALA A 77 -5.26 2.35 17.98
CA ALA A 77 -4.68 2.68 16.68
C ALA A 77 -4.93 1.60 15.63
N LEU A 78 -4.73 0.32 15.96
CA LEU A 78 -5.02 -0.80 15.06
C LEU A 78 -6.51 -0.87 14.70
N PHE A 79 -7.40 -0.64 15.67
CA PHE A 79 -8.84 -0.63 15.43
C PHE A 79 -9.25 0.51 14.48
N ILE A 80 -8.71 1.72 14.69
CA ILE A 80 -8.94 2.86 13.79
C ILE A 80 -8.41 2.56 12.38
N THR A 81 -7.21 1.99 12.28
CA THR A 81 -6.64 1.60 10.98
C THR A 81 -7.50 0.56 10.28
N LEU A 82 -8.02 -0.44 11.01
CA LEU A 82 -8.89 -1.46 10.44
C LEU A 82 -10.18 -0.85 9.89
N ILE A 83 -10.83 0.03 10.67
CA ILE A 83 -12.01 0.77 10.21
C ILE A 83 -11.64 1.57 8.96
N PHE A 84 -10.59 2.38 9.02
CA PHE A 84 -10.16 3.19 7.88
C PHE A 84 -9.93 2.34 6.62
N THR A 85 -9.26 1.20 6.74
CA THR A 85 -9.04 0.26 5.64
C THR A 85 -10.37 -0.23 5.06
N ILE A 86 -11.34 -0.60 5.89
CA ILE A 86 -12.67 -1.02 5.42
C ILE A 86 -13.34 0.10 4.63
N PHE A 87 -13.31 1.33 5.14
CA PHE A 87 -13.91 2.47 4.47
C PHE A 87 -13.25 2.75 3.11
N ILE A 88 -11.91 2.76 3.05
CA ILE A 88 -11.19 3.07 1.81
C ILE A 88 -11.25 1.92 0.80
N GLU A 89 -11.07 0.67 1.23
CA GLU A 89 -11.00 -0.48 0.32
C GLU A 89 -12.38 -1.02 -0.10
N TYR A 90 -13.44 -0.78 0.69
CA TYR A 90 -14.77 -1.33 0.43
C TYR A 90 -15.84 -0.27 0.20
N LEU A 91 -15.89 0.80 1.00
CA LEU A 91 -16.97 1.79 0.94
C LEU A 91 -16.73 2.86 -0.13
N PHE A 92 -15.47 3.26 -0.31
CA PHE A 92 -15.06 4.29 -1.26
C PHE A 92 -14.29 3.75 -2.46
N ASN A 93 -14.11 2.43 -2.54
CA ASN A 93 -13.49 1.80 -3.69
C ASN A 93 -14.53 1.59 -4.79
N GLU A 94 -14.27 2.13 -5.97
CA GLU A 94 -15.21 2.11 -7.10
C GLU A 94 -15.40 0.70 -7.69
N ASP A 95 -14.43 -0.19 -7.49
CA ASP A 95 -14.45 -1.60 -7.88
C ASP A 95 -15.13 -2.51 -6.85
N SER A 96 -15.46 -1.98 -5.66
CA SER A 96 -16.12 -2.75 -4.59
C SER A 96 -17.64 -2.75 -4.76
N ILE A 97 -18.25 -3.90 -4.52
CA ILE A 97 -19.72 -4.11 -4.53
C ILE A 97 -20.43 -3.19 -3.51
N PHE A 98 -19.69 -2.71 -2.49
CA PHE A 98 -20.20 -1.83 -1.43
C PHE A 98 -19.88 -0.35 -1.65
N CYS A 99 -19.44 0.06 -2.84
CA CYS A 99 -19.17 1.45 -3.15
C CYS A 99 -20.40 2.34 -2.90
N CYS A 100 -20.31 3.29 -1.97
CA CYS A 100 -21.42 4.20 -1.66
C CYS A 100 -21.32 5.54 -2.41
N LEU A 101 -20.36 5.68 -3.33
CA LEU A 101 -20.14 6.92 -4.07
C LEU A 101 -21.19 7.06 -5.21
N PRO A 102 -21.88 8.22 -5.33
CA PRO A 102 -22.83 8.45 -6.42
C PRO A 102 -22.11 8.51 -7.78
N GLU A 103 -22.72 7.94 -8.82
CA GLU A 103 -22.14 7.83 -10.17
C GLU A 103 -21.68 9.19 -10.74
N GLN A 104 -22.45 10.25 -10.50
CA GLN A 104 -22.12 11.62 -10.95
C GLN A 104 -20.78 12.13 -10.40
N PHE A 105 -20.36 11.68 -9.22
CA PHE A 105 -19.07 12.06 -8.64
C PHE A 105 -17.92 11.31 -9.31
N LYS A 106 -18.13 10.05 -9.70
CA LYS A 106 -17.12 9.24 -10.40
C LYS A 106 -16.88 9.79 -11.80
N ASP A 107 -17.94 10.00 -12.57
CA ASP A 107 -17.86 10.45 -13.96
C ASP A 107 -17.14 11.80 -14.07
N TYR A 108 -17.47 12.74 -13.19
CA TYR A 108 -16.82 14.05 -13.15
C TYR A 108 -15.31 13.98 -12.88
N HIS A 109 -14.88 13.12 -11.95
CA HIS A 109 -13.47 12.98 -11.61
C HIS A 109 -12.68 12.17 -12.64
N ILE A 110 -13.31 11.18 -13.29
CA ILE A 110 -12.71 10.44 -14.40
C ILE A 110 -12.51 11.37 -15.60
N GLU A 111 -13.54 12.14 -15.99
CA GLU A 111 -13.45 13.09 -17.09
C GLU A 111 -12.39 14.16 -16.85
N LEU A 112 -12.22 14.63 -15.61
CA LEU A 112 -11.16 15.58 -15.25
C LEU A 112 -9.75 14.97 -15.37
N LEU A 113 -9.59 13.69 -15.06
CA LEU A 113 -8.32 12.97 -15.21
C LEU A 113 -7.99 12.69 -16.68
N GLU A 114 -8.98 12.30 -17.48
CA GLU A 114 -8.80 12.03 -18.91
C GLU A 114 -8.51 13.30 -19.73
N ASN A 115 -9.03 14.45 -19.29
CA ASN A 115 -8.76 15.75 -19.91
C ASN A 115 -7.43 16.39 -19.47
N GLN A 116 -6.62 15.73 -18.62
CA GLN A 116 -5.28 16.24 -18.32
C GLN A 116 -4.36 16.14 -19.55
N GLU A 117 -3.67 17.22 -19.88
CA GLU A 117 -2.67 17.22 -20.95
C GLU A 117 -1.57 16.19 -20.66
N VAL A 118 -1.22 15.40 -21.68
CA VAL A 118 -0.22 14.33 -21.57
C VAL A 118 1.15 14.93 -21.22
N SER A 119 1.70 14.53 -20.07
CA SER A 119 3.03 14.98 -19.64
C SER A 119 4.15 14.33 -20.47
N GLU A 120 5.30 15.00 -20.60
CA GLU A 120 6.50 14.42 -21.21
C GLU A 120 6.94 13.11 -20.53
N GLU A 121 6.68 12.98 -19.23
CA GLU A 121 6.93 11.74 -18.49
C GLU A 121 6.08 10.57 -18.99
N ASP A 122 4.83 10.83 -19.35
CA ASP A 122 3.89 9.82 -19.85
C ASP A 122 4.27 9.38 -21.26
N ILE A 123 4.69 10.31 -22.11
CA ILE A 123 5.22 10.03 -23.45
C ILE A 123 6.46 9.13 -23.34
N LYS A 124 7.36 9.42 -22.40
CA LYS A 124 8.57 8.63 -22.19
C LYS A 124 8.25 7.21 -21.71
N LYS A 125 7.36 7.07 -20.72
CA LYS A 125 6.91 5.75 -20.23
C LYS A 125 6.24 4.94 -21.33
N ALA A 126 5.36 5.54 -22.12
CA ALA A 126 4.68 4.87 -23.22
C ALA A 126 5.68 4.35 -24.28
N LYS A 127 6.68 5.16 -24.64
CA LYS A 127 7.76 4.73 -25.56
C LYS A 127 8.56 3.55 -25.00
N GLU A 128 8.94 3.58 -23.72
CA GLU A 128 9.67 2.48 -23.09
C GLU A 128 8.85 1.17 -23.07
N ILE A 129 7.54 1.26 -22.81
CA ILE A 129 6.63 0.10 -22.84
C ILE A 129 6.52 -0.47 -24.27
N LEU A 130 6.35 0.40 -25.27
CA LEU A 130 6.30 0.03 -26.69
C LEU A 130 7.58 -0.68 -27.15
N GLU A 131 8.76 -0.18 -26.75
CA GLU A 131 10.03 -0.82 -27.09
C GLU A 131 10.19 -2.18 -26.41
N LYS A 132 9.80 -2.33 -25.14
CA LYS A 132 9.77 -3.63 -24.46
C LYS A 132 8.85 -4.63 -25.16
N ALA A 133 7.64 -4.20 -25.51
CA ALA A 133 6.67 -5.05 -26.21
C ALA A 133 7.17 -5.49 -27.59
N LYS A 134 7.81 -4.59 -28.36
CA LYS A 134 8.44 -4.93 -29.64
C LYS A 134 9.57 -5.95 -29.49
N THR A 135 10.37 -5.82 -28.44
CA THR A 135 11.48 -6.73 -28.17
C THR A 135 10.98 -8.13 -27.83
N GLN A 136 9.96 -8.22 -26.96
CA GLN A 136 9.29 -9.49 -26.61
C GLN A 136 8.61 -10.13 -27.82
N LYS A 137 7.97 -9.35 -28.69
CA LYS A 137 7.34 -9.87 -29.91
C LYS A 137 8.38 -10.43 -30.88
N LYS A 138 9.54 -9.77 -31.05
CA LYS A 138 10.66 -10.29 -31.87
C LYS A 138 11.28 -11.55 -31.28
N GLU A 139 11.40 -11.67 -29.96
CA GLU A 139 11.86 -12.92 -29.31
C GLU A 139 10.87 -14.07 -29.53
N VAL A 140 9.56 -13.82 -29.39
CA VAL A 140 8.53 -14.84 -29.64
C VAL A 140 8.51 -15.26 -31.12
N ASP A 141 8.61 -14.32 -32.05
CA ASP A 141 8.62 -14.61 -33.50
C ASP A 141 9.90 -15.36 -33.93
N SER A 142 11.05 -15.06 -33.32
CA SER A 142 12.32 -15.75 -33.62
C SER A 142 12.42 -17.16 -33.00
N VAL A 143 11.88 -17.36 -31.78
CA VAL A 143 11.77 -18.69 -31.17
C VAL A 143 10.80 -19.58 -31.97
N SER A 144 9.66 -19.02 -32.41
CA SER A 144 8.67 -19.72 -33.24
C SER A 144 9.25 -20.15 -34.59
N ASN A 145 10.02 -19.29 -35.26
CA ASN A 145 10.66 -19.63 -36.54
C ASN A 145 11.77 -20.69 -36.39
N SER A 146 12.53 -20.69 -35.29
CA SER A 146 13.58 -21.69 -35.04
C SER A 146 13.03 -23.11 -34.82
N GLN A 147 11.80 -23.23 -34.33
CA GLN A 147 11.11 -24.50 -34.08
C GLN A 147 10.57 -25.14 -35.37
N TYR A 148 10.25 -24.34 -36.39
CA TYR A 148 9.79 -24.82 -37.71
C TYR A 148 10.92 -25.20 -38.67
N THR A 149 12.14 -24.67 -38.49
CA THR A 149 13.30 -24.99 -39.35
C THR A 149 14.09 -26.24 -38.93
N MET A 150 13.67 -26.94 -37.87
CA MET A 150 14.32 -28.16 -37.37
C MET A 150 13.61 -29.47 -37.77
N TYR A 151 12.76 -29.43 -38.79
CA TYR A 151 12.15 -30.60 -39.45
C TYR A 151 12.45 -30.62 -40.94
#